data_AF-A0A8T9QA65-F1
#
_entry.id   AF-A0A8T9QA65-F1
#
_cell.length_a   1.000
_cell.length_b   1.000
_cell.length_c   1.000
_cell.angle_alpha   90.00
_cell.angle_beta   90.00
_cell.angle_gamma   90.00
#
_symmetry.space_group_name_H-M   'P 1'
#
loop_
_entity.id
_entity.type
_entity.pdbx_description
1 polymer ?
#
loop_
_entity_poly.entity_id
_entity_poly.type
_entity_poly.pdbx_seq_one_letter_code
_entity_poly.pdbx_strand_id
1 'polypeptide(L)'
;MLKEFRISLLLVLLAVTGLIISASVPKDKDVRPMSAAEQTWVDSVFATLTPDQRLGQLFMVAAYSNKDKKHVARIDELVKTYGIGGLMFLQGGPAGRPS
;
A
#
# COMPACT_ATOMS: atom_id res chain seq x y z
N MET A 1 -6.02 -57.78 -2.61
CA MET A 1 -6.55 -57.18 -1.38
C MET A 1 -5.66 -56.06 -0.82
N LEU A 2 -4.35 -56.25 -0.69
CA LEU A 2 -3.44 -55.22 -0.12
C LEU A 2 -3.18 -54.00 -1.05
N LYS A 3 -3.32 -54.15 -2.38
CA LYS A 3 -3.07 -53.08 -3.37
C LYS A 3 -4.15 -51.99 -3.35
N GLU A 4 -5.43 -52.38 -3.30
CA GLU A 4 -6.56 -51.45 -3.21
C GLU A 4 -6.53 -50.64 -1.90
N PHE A 5 -6.11 -51.27 -0.79
CA PHE A 5 -5.93 -50.59 0.49
C PHE A 5 -4.84 -49.52 0.44
N ARG A 6 -3.72 -49.81 -0.23
CA ARG A 6 -2.61 -48.86 -0.41
C ARG A 6 -3.00 -47.68 -1.30
N ILE A 7 -3.82 -47.90 -2.33
CA ILE A 7 -4.33 -46.84 -3.21
C ILE A 7 -5.29 -45.93 -2.43
N SER A 8 -6.24 -46.50 -1.68
CA SER A 8 -7.14 -45.71 -0.83
C SER A 8 -6.38 -44.90 0.23
N LEU A 9 -5.33 -45.46 0.84
CA LEU A 9 -4.49 -44.72 1.80
C LEU A 9 -3.77 -43.53 1.15
N LEU A 10 -3.23 -43.70 -0.06
CA LEU A 10 -2.58 -42.62 -0.81
C LEU A 10 -3.57 -41.52 -1.22
N LEU A 11 -4.80 -41.87 -1.60
CA LEU A 11 -5.83 -40.90 -1.96
C LEU A 11 -6.28 -40.07 -0.75
N VAL A 12 -6.43 -40.70 0.42
CA VAL A 12 -6.73 -39.99 1.68
C VAL A 12 -5.58 -39.07 2.06
N LEU A 13 -4.34 -39.53 1.95
CA LEU A 13 -3.17 -38.70 2.23
C LEU A 13 -3.13 -37.45 1.33
N LEU A 14 -3.44 -37.62 0.04
CA LEU A 14 -3.44 -36.55 -0.95
C LEU A 14 -4.60 -35.55 -0.73
N ALA A 15 -5.75 -36.02 -0.28
CA ALA A 15 -6.86 -35.16 0.12
C ALA A 15 -6.55 -34.35 1.38
N VAL A 16 -5.90 -34.97 2.37
CA VAL A 16 -5.50 -34.32 3.63
C VAL A 16 -4.43 -33.25 3.37
N THR A 17 -3.43 -33.53 2.53
CA THR A 17 -2.41 -32.53 2.19
C THR A 17 -3.00 -31.34 1.41
N GLY A 18 -3.97 -31.57 0.51
CA GLY A 18 -4.69 -30.49 -0.18
C GLY A 18 -5.49 -29.57 0.76
N LEU A 19 -6.07 -30.13 1.82
CA LEU A 19 -6.80 -29.37 2.83
C LEU A 19 -5.87 -28.49 3.68
N ILE A 20 -4.69 -29.01 4.05
CA ILE A 20 -3.68 -28.28 4.83
C ILE A 20 -3.13 -27.08 4.03
N ILE A 21 -2.88 -27.25 2.72
CA ILE A 21 -2.39 -26.16 1.86
C ILE A 21 -3.44 -25.03 1.75
N SER A 22 -4.71 -25.38 1.60
CA SER A 22 -5.81 -24.38 1.49
C SER A 22 -6.01 -23.59 2.79
N ALA A 23 -5.78 -24.21 3.95
CA ALA A 23 -5.85 -23.53 5.25
C ALA A 23 -4.64 -22.64 5.55
N SER A 24 -3.54 -22.80 4.81
CA SER A 24 -2.27 -22.09 5.02
C SER A 24 -2.14 -20.83 4.16
N VAL A 25 -3.17 -20.44 3.40
CA VAL A 25 -3.16 -19.19 2.63
C VAL A 25 -2.95 -18.03 3.61
N PRO A 26 -1.87 -17.23 3.45
CA PRO A 26 -1.68 -16.04 4.26
C PRO A 26 -2.87 -15.11 4.05
N LYS A 27 -3.76 -15.05 5.04
CA LYS A 27 -4.80 -14.03 5.09
C LYS A 27 -4.08 -12.74 5.41
N ASP A 28 -3.90 -11.88 4.41
CA ASP A 28 -3.31 -10.56 4.59
C ASP A 28 -4.05 -9.84 5.72
N LYS A 29 -3.37 -9.67 6.86
CA LYS A 29 -4.01 -9.19 8.10
C LYS A 29 -4.09 -7.67 8.14
N ASP A 30 -3.42 -7.00 7.21
CA ASP A 30 -3.20 -5.56 7.28
C ASP A 30 -4.17 -4.78 6.38
N VAL A 31 -4.95 -5.47 5.55
CA VAL A 31 -5.99 -4.86 4.72
C VAL A 31 -7.35 -4.99 5.42
N ARG A 32 -7.70 -3.99 6.22
CA ARG A 32 -9.08 -3.84 6.70
C ARG A 32 -10.01 -3.72 5.49
N PRO A 33 -11.12 -4.48 5.41
CA PRO A 33 -12.08 -4.30 4.32
C PRO A 33 -12.64 -2.88 4.42
N MET A 34 -12.56 -2.13 3.32
CA MET A 34 -13.14 -0.80 3.23
C MET A 34 -14.65 -0.89 3.43
N SER A 35 -15.18 -0.13 4.37
CA SER A 35 -16.61 -0.04 4.60
C SER A 35 -17.31 0.66 3.43
N ALA A 36 -18.59 0.35 3.21
CA ALA A 36 -19.39 1.03 2.18
C ALA A 36 -19.47 2.55 2.40
N ALA A 37 -19.41 2.99 3.66
CA ALA A 37 -19.37 4.41 4.01
C ALA A 37 -18.04 5.06 3.59
N GLU A 38 -16.90 4.40 3.81
CA GLU A 38 -15.59 4.88 3.35
C GLU A 38 -15.55 4.94 1.82
N GLN A 39 -16.09 3.94 1.13
CA GLN A 39 -16.13 3.93 -0.34
C GLN A 39 -16.98 5.09 -0.89
N THR A 40 -18.19 5.28 -0.34
CA THR A 40 -19.07 6.38 -0.73
C THR A 40 -18.40 7.75 -0.48
N TRP A 41 -17.70 7.89 0.64
CA TRP A 41 -16.97 9.11 0.94
C TRP A 41 -15.84 9.36 -0.07
N VAL A 42 -15.00 8.37 -0.37
CA VAL A 42 -13.93 8.50 -1.37
C VAL A 42 -14.50 8.87 -2.74
N ASP A 43 -15.56 8.20 -3.18
CA ASP A 43 -16.20 8.48 -4.47
C ASP A 43 -16.77 9.90 -4.52
N SER A 44 -17.40 10.37 -3.44
CA SER A 44 -17.91 11.73 -3.35
C SER A 44 -16.81 12.78 -3.42
N VAL A 45 -15.69 12.56 -2.73
CA VAL A 45 -14.53 13.45 -2.75
C VAL A 45 -13.91 13.44 -4.14
N PHE A 46 -13.69 12.28 -4.75
CA PHE A 46 -13.10 12.16 -6.07
C PHE A 46 -13.96 12.81 -7.17
N ALA A 47 -15.28 12.72 -7.05
CA ALA A 47 -16.22 13.38 -7.96
C ALA A 47 -16.13 14.92 -7.92
N THR A 48 -15.73 15.50 -6.79
CA THR A 48 -15.57 16.97 -6.64
C THR A 48 -14.29 17.51 -7.27
N LEU A 49 -13.32 16.65 -7.60
CA LEU A 49 -12.02 17.06 -8.16
C LEU A 49 -12.10 17.30 -9.67
N THR A 50 -11.49 18.38 -10.13
CA THR A 50 -11.22 18.63 -11.56
C THR A 50 -10.19 17.65 -12.12
N PRO A 51 -10.12 17.42 -13.45
CA PRO A 51 -9.12 16.54 -14.06
C PRO A 51 -7.68 16.87 -13.65
N ASP A 52 -7.34 18.16 -13.58
CA ASP A 52 -5.99 18.61 -13.19
C ASP A 52 -5.69 18.31 -11.71
N GLN A 53 -6.68 18.48 -10.82
CA GLN A 53 -6.52 18.12 -9.41
C GLN A 53 -6.37 16.61 -9.21
N ARG A 54 -7.10 15.79 -9.97
CA ARG A 54 -6.94 14.32 -9.96
C ARG A 54 -5.55 13.92 -10.41
N LEU A 55 -5.02 14.59 -11.44
CA LEU A 55 -3.65 14.38 -11.91
C LEU A 55 -2.63 14.80 -10.84
N GLY A 56 -2.87 15.91 -10.14
CA GLY A 56 -2.08 16.37 -8.98
C GLY A 56 -1.94 15.31 -7.87
N GLN A 57 -3.01 14.57 -7.60
CA GLN A 57 -3.02 13.49 -6.60
C GLN A 57 -2.07 12.32 -6.92
N LEU A 58 -1.65 12.17 -8.18
CA LEU A 58 -0.72 11.10 -8.60
C LEU A 58 0.76 11.48 -8.38
N PHE A 59 1.06 12.75 -8.16
CA PHE A 59 2.42 13.20 -7.93
C PHE A 59 2.77 13.16 -6.45
N MET A 60 4.02 12.78 -6.17
CA MET A 60 4.62 12.88 -4.84
C MET A 60 5.92 13.67 -4.92
N VAL A 61 6.18 14.53 -3.94
CA VAL A 61 7.41 15.34 -3.88
C VAL A 61 8.26 14.94 -2.69
N ALA A 62 9.56 14.77 -2.94
CA ALA A 62 10.54 14.50 -1.91
C ALA A 62 10.84 15.76 -1.08
N ALA A 63 10.60 15.68 0.22
CA ALA A 63 10.95 16.70 1.21
C ALA A 63 12.21 16.26 1.95
N TYR A 64 13.31 17.00 1.75
CA TYR A 64 14.60 16.70 2.39
C TYR A 64 14.80 17.53 3.66
N SER A 65 15.07 16.87 4.79
CA SER A 65 15.26 17.55 6.08
C SER A 65 16.53 18.42 6.17
N ASN A 66 17.50 18.19 5.28
CA ASN A 66 18.78 18.93 5.26
C ASN A 66 18.78 20.13 4.30
N LYS A 67 17.64 20.51 3.71
CA LYS A 67 17.57 21.62 2.74
C LYS A 67 17.04 22.90 3.37
N ASP A 68 17.47 24.03 2.81
CA ASP A 68 17.19 25.38 3.29
C ASP A 68 15.70 25.78 3.17
N LYS A 69 15.31 26.85 3.88
CA LYS A 69 13.95 27.45 3.86
C LYS A 69 13.38 27.69 2.46
N LYS A 70 14.24 27.93 1.45
CA LYS A 70 13.84 28.08 0.04
C LYS A 70 13.24 26.80 -0.55
N HIS A 71 13.74 25.63 -0.13
CA HIS A 71 13.23 24.34 -0.59
C HIS A 71 11.83 24.06 -0.01
N VAL A 72 11.62 24.39 1.26
CA VAL A 72 10.32 24.29 1.92
C VAL A 72 9.30 25.22 1.27
N ALA A 73 9.67 26.47 0.98
CA ALA A 73 8.80 27.42 0.30
C ALA A 73 8.40 26.94 -1.11
N ARG A 74 9.32 26.31 -1.84
CA ARG A 74 9.02 25.72 -3.16
C ARG A 74 8.07 24.52 -3.05
N ILE A 75 8.23 23.67 -2.03
CA ILE A 75 7.29 22.56 -1.80
C ILE A 75 5.91 23.10 -1.44
N ASP A 76 5.82 24.12 -0.59
CA ASP A 76 4.57 24.78 -0.22
C ASP A 76 3.85 25.40 -1.44
N GLU A 77 4.60 26.06 -2.32
CA GLU A 77 4.08 26.57 -3.60
C GLU A 77 3.54 25.43 -4.48
N LEU A 78 4.28 24.33 -4.61
CA LEU A 78 3.86 23.19 -5.43
C LEU A 78 2.60 22.51 -4.86
N VAL A 79 2.49 22.39 -3.54
CA VAL A 79 1.29 21.85 -2.87
C VAL A 79 0.09 22.76 -3.12
N LYS A 80 0.25 24.08 -2.95
CA LYS A 80 -0.84 25.05 -3.13
C LYS A 80 -1.27 25.22 -4.58
N THR A 81 -0.33 25.14 -5.52
CA THR A 81 -0.59 25.43 -6.94
C THR A 81 -1.08 24.20 -7.69
N TYR A 82 -0.50 23.02 -7.43
CA TYR A 82 -0.77 21.81 -8.21
C TYR A 82 -1.53 20.72 -7.44
N GLY A 83 -1.76 20.88 -6.13
CA GLY A 83 -2.53 19.92 -5.35
C GLY A 83 -1.89 18.54 -5.28
N ILE A 84 -0.58 18.49 -4.97
CA ILE A 84 0.22 17.25 -4.88
C ILE A 84 -0.44 16.25 -3.91
N GLY A 85 -0.57 14.99 -4.32
CA GLY A 85 -1.22 13.94 -3.53
C GLY A 85 -0.41 13.41 -2.35
N GLY A 86 0.92 13.58 -2.34
CA GLY A 86 1.75 13.12 -1.24
C GLY A 86 3.11 13.79 -1.11
N LEU A 87 3.66 13.76 0.10
CA LEU A 87 5.02 14.17 0.41
C LEU A 87 5.82 12.96 0.91
N MET A 88 7.01 12.77 0.36
CA MET A 88 7.94 11.73 0.77
C MET A 88 9.08 12.38 1.56
N PHE A 89 9.12 12.15 2.88
CA PHE A 89 10.19 12.69 3.72
C PHE A 89 11.45 11.84 3.60
N LEU A 90 12.54 12.45 3.16
CA LEU A 90 13.85 11.80 3.02
C LEU A 90 14.86 12.47 3.96
N GLN A 91 15.57 11.67 4.76
CA GLN A 91 16.72 12.16 5.52
C GLN A 91 17.87 12.43 4.55
N GLY A 92 18.42 13.64 4.60
CA GLY A 92 19.52 14.03 3.75
C GLY A 92 20.87 13.67 4.37
N GLY A 93 21.65 12.86 3.66
CA GLY A 93 23.04 12.49 4.00
C GLY A 93 23.17 11.55 5.21
N PRO A 94 24.28 10.81 5.34
CA PRO A 94 24.48 9.89 6.46
C PRO A 94 24.51 10.69 7.78
N ALA A 95 23.66 10.31 8.73
CA ALA A 95 23.74 10.78 10.10
C ALA A 95 25.10 10.37 10.68
N GLY A 96 26.03 11.31 10.80
CA GLY A 96 27.42 10.95 11.10
C GLY A 96 28.32 12.08 11.59
N ARG A 97 27.89 12.84 12.61
CA ARG A 97 28.69 13.32 13.77
C ARG A 97 28.07 14.58 14.38
N PRO A 98 27.88 14.64 15.72
CA PRO A 98 27.79 15.91 16.42
C PRO A 98 29.19 16.51 16.52
N SER A 99 29.35 17.77 16.11
CA SER A 99 30.48 18.63 16.44
C SER A 99 30.00 19.75 17.33
#